data_AF-A0AAW9IAS9-F1
#
_entry.id   AF-A0AAW9IAS9-F1
#
_cell.length_a   1.000
_cell.length_b   1.000
_cell.length_c   1.000
_cell.angle_alpha   90.00
_cell.angle_beta   90.00
_cell.angle_gamma   90.00
#
_symmetry.space_group_name_H-M   'P 1'
#
loop_
_entity.id
_entity.type
_entity.pdbx_description
1 polymer ?
#
loop_
_entity_poly.entity_id
_entity_poly.type
_entity_poly.pdbx_seq_one_letter_code
_entity_poly.pdbx_strand_id
1 'polypeptide(L)'
;MNYKELQPDCEKCFGLCCVALYFSSMDGFPVNKDAGKPCINLKGDFKCKVHEDLNKKGLKGCIAYDCIGAGQKVAQITYSGRDWKENPESSKQMFDVFIIMKQLHEMLWYLNEAVRLQYNSNINKDKLIEKI
;
A
#
# COMPACT_ATOMS: atom_id res chain seq x y z
N MET A 1 -12.51 -3.49 -14.85
CA MET A 1 -11.71 -2.46 -14.18
C MET A 1 -10.27 -2.96 -14.07
N ASN A 2 -9.27 -2.08 -14.19
CA ASN A 2 -7.86 -2.49 -14.23
C ASN A 2 -7.28 -2.63 -12.81
N TYR A 3 -7.25 -3.86 -12.30
CA TYR A 3 -6.71 -4.20 -10.98
C TYR A 3 -5.22 -3.89 -10.81
N LYS A 4 -4.48 -3.75 -11.92
CA LYS A 4 -3.03 -3.60 -11.90
C LYS A 4 -2.56 -2.34 -11.17
N GLU A 5 -3.36 -1.28 -11.17
CA GLU A 5 -3.04 -0.03 -10.45
C GLU A 5 -3.22 -0.15 -8.93
N LEU A 6 -4.02 -1.11 -8.46
CA LEU A 6 -4.27 -1.36 -7.04
C LEU A 6 -3.32 -2.42 -6.44
N GLN A 7 -2.53 -3.08 -7.29
CA GLN A 7 -1.47 -3.97 -6.81
C GLN A 7 -0.25 -3.13 -6.40
N PRO A 8 0.30 -3.29 -5.18
CA PRO A 8 1.51 -2.59 -4.78
C PRO A 8 2.70 -2.90 -5.70
N ASP A 9 3.38 -1.85 -6.15
CA ASP A 9 4.63 -1.93 -6.89
C ASP A 9 5.68 -1.09 -6.14
N CYS A 10 6.31 -1.72 -5.14
CA CYS A 10 7.28 -1.03 -4.26
C CYS A 10 8.51 -0.52 -5.03
N GLU A 11 8.85 -1.11 -6.18
CA GLU A 11 9.94 -0.66 -7.05
C GLU A 11 9.67 0.72 -7.68
N LYS A 12 8.40 1.12 -7.75
CA LYS A 12 7.97 2.43 -8.25
C LYS A 12 7.56 3.39 -7.13
N CYS A 13 7.88 3.09 -5.88
CA CYS A 13 7.52 3.92 -4.72
C CYS A 13 8.77 4.50 -4.05
N PHE A 14 8.57 5.56 -3.25
CA PHE A 14 9.60 6.15 -2.39
C PHE A 14 9.58 5.57 -0.96
N GLY A 15 9.18 4.30 -0.80
CA GLY A 15 9.14 3.63 0.50
C GLY A 15 8.15 4.27 1.48
N LEU A 16 7.06 4.84 0.98
CA LEU A 16 6.15 5.72 1.74
C LEU A 16 5.53 5.02 2.95
N CYS A 17 5.15 3.74 2.86
CA CYS A 17 4.66 2.98 4.01
C CYS A 17 5.70 2.82 5.13
N CYS A 18 7.00 2.84 4.80
CA CYS A 18 8.10 2.69 5.75
C CYS A 18 8.52 4.02 6.40
N VAL A 19 8.09 5.17 5.88
CA VAL A 19 8.46 6.49 6.42
C VAL A 19 7.26 7.26 6.93
N ALA A 20 6.17 7.35 6.15
CA ALA A 20 5.04 8.24 6.43
C ALA A 20 4.23 7.83 7.66
N LEU A 21 4.18 6.53 7.99
CA LEU A 21 3.29 6.01 9.03
C LEU A 21 3.95 5.87 10.39
N TYR A 22 3.18 5.99 11.45
CA TYR A 22 3.58 5.55 12.79
C TYR A 22 3.69 4.02 12.83
N PHE A 23 4.69 3.49 13.55
CA PHE A 23 4.77 2.05 13.86
C PHE A 23 4.73 1.82 15.36
N SER A 24 4.03 0.76 15.76
CA SER A 24 4.13 0.15 17.08
C SER A 24 4.75 -1.24 16.96
N SER A 25 5.77 -1.51 17.76
CA SER A 25 6.36 -2.84 17.91
C SER A 25 5.37 -3.88 18.40
N MET A 26 4.35 -3.46 19.19
CA MET A 26 3.28 -4.35 19.64
C MET A 26 2.39 -4.82 18.48
N ASP A 27 2.25 -4.01 17.43
CA ASP A 27 1.49 -4.38 16.22
C ASP A 27 2.33 -5.24 15.24
N GLY A 28 3.54 -5.64 15.65
CA GLY A 28 4.43 -6.49 14.85
C GLY A 28 5.28 -5.73 13.84
N PHE A 29 5.53 -4.42 14.06
CA PHE A 29 6.56 -3.67 13.33
C PHE A 29 7.93 -3.78 14.01
N PRO A 30 9.05 -3.44 13.33
CA PRO A 30 10.40 -3.68 13.88
C PRO A 30 10.69 -2.95 15.20
N VAL A 31 10.17 -1.73 15.35
CA VAL A 31 10.38 -0.86 16.51
C VAL A 31 9.32 0.24 16.49
N ASN A 32 9.03 0.82 17.66
CA ASN A 32 8.20 2.02 17.73
C ASN A 32 8.86 3.16 16.96
N LYS A 33 8.11 3.86 16.12
CA LYS A 33 8.59 5.08 15.45
C LYS A 33 7.46 6.04 15.15
N ASP A 34 7.77 7.34 15.17
CA ASP A 34 6.83 8.38 14.76
C ASP A 34 6.57 8.35 13.25
N ALA A 35 5.43 8.90 12.85
CA ALA A 35 5.14 9.22 11.46
C ALA A 35 6.19 10.18 10.89
N GLY A 36 6.57 10.00 9.62
CA GLY A 36 7.60 10.78 8.95
C GLY A 36 9.04 10.38 9.27
N LYS A 37 9.28 9.51 10.26
CA LYS A 37 10.63 8.96 10.53
C LYS A 37 10.87 7.70 9.69
N PRO A 38 11.99 7.61 8.94
CA PRO A 38 12.31 6.41 8.18
C PRO A 38 12.44 5.16 9.08
N CYS A 39 11.85 4.04 8.65
CA CYS A 39 12.08 2.75 9.28
C CYS A 39 13.57 2.36 9.25
N ILE A 40 14.05 1.67 10.28
CA ILE A 40 15.45 1.20 10.40
C ILE A 40 15.88 0.28 9.23
N ASN A 41 14.90 -0.28 8.52
CA ASN A 41 15.10 -1.20 7.41
C ASN A 41 14.99 -0.51 6.05
N LEU A 42 14.62 0.78 5.98
CA LEU A 42 14.48 1.53 4.74
C LEU A 42 15.84 1.96 4.21
N LYS A 43 16.18 1.55 2.99
CA LYS A 43 17.46 1.85 2.33
C LYS A 43 17.46 3.19 1.58
N GLY A 44 18.63 3.54 1.05
CA GLY A 44 18.85 4.68 0.14
C GLY A 44 17.91 4.66 -1.06
N ASP A 45 17.80 3.49 -1.69
CA ASP A 45 16.98 3.18 -2.87
C ASP A 45 15.48 2.96 -2.57
N PHE A 46 15.01 3.36 -1.39
CA PHE A 46 13.62 3.23 -0.92
C PHE A 46 13.12 1.78 -0.72
N LYS A 47 13.98 0.77 -0.87
CA LYS A 47 13.62 -0.63 -0.63
C LYS A 47 13.81 -1.02 0.83
N CYS A 48 13.04 -1.99 1.29
CA CYS A 48 13.23 -2.57 2.62
C CYS A 48 14.33 -3.64 2.59
N LYS A 49 15.37 -3.48 3.42
CA LYS A 49 16.54 -4.39 3.46
C LYS A 49 16.24 -5.82 3.95
N VAL A 50 15.04 -6.05 4.49
CA VAL A 50 14.62 -7.34 5.06
C VAL A 50 13.28 -7.82 4.50
N HIS A 51 12.82 -7.28 3.37
CA HIS A 51 11.48 -7.56 2.84
C HIS A 51 11.24 -9.05 2.57
N GLU A 52 12.24 -9.75 2.04
CA GLU A 52 12.16 -11.19 1.75
C GLU A 52 12.19 -12.05 3.03
N ASP A 53 12.64 -11.48 4.15
CA ASP A 53 12.80 -12.17 5.43
C ASP A 53 11.78 -11.71 6.49
N LEU A 54 10.74 -10.94 6.12
CA LEU A 54 9.75 -10.42 7.08
C LEU A 54 9.11 -11.56 7.91
N ASN A 55 8.78 -12.68 7.26
CA ASN A 55 8.23 -13.87 7.90
C ASN A 55 9.21 -14.46 8.92
N LYS A 56 10.47 -14.67 8.53
CA LYS A 56 11.52 -15.22 9.42
C LYS A 56 11.79 -14.30 10.61
N LYS A 57 11.63 -12.99 10.43
CA LYS A 57 11.83 -11.96 11.46
C LYS A 57 10.57 -11.68 12.30
N GLY A 58 9.46 -12.35 12.02
CA GLY A 58 8.21 -12.17 12.79
C GLY A 58 7.56 -10.80 12.64
N LEU A 59 7.84 -10.07 11.56
CA LEU A 59 7.37 -8.70 11.34
C LEU A 59 5.93 -8.67 10.79
N LYS A 60 4.98 -9.16 11.60
CA LYS A 60 3.56 -9.34 11.23
C LYS A 60 2.89 -8.05 10.75
N GLY A 61 3.20 -6.91 11.35
CA GLY A 61 2.68 -5.61 10.93
C GLY A 61 3.11 -5.25 9.52
N CYS A 62 4.38 -5.52 9.16
CA CYS A 62 4.87 -5.32 7.80
C CYS A 62 4.26 -6.30 6.79
N ILE A 63 3.98 -7.54 7.19
CA ILE A 63 3.40 -8.57 6.32
C ILE A 63 1.92 -8.27 6.03
N ALA A 64 1.16 -7.86 7.06
CA ALA A 64 -0.27 -7.62 6.95
C ALA A 64 -0.60 -6.27 6.30
N TYR A 65 0.32 -5.31 6.34
CA TYR A 65 0.09 -4.00 5.77
C TYR A 65 0.14 -4.03 4.24
N ASP A 66 -0.93 -3.51 3.63
CA ASP A 66 -1.01 -3.28 2.19
C ASP A 66 -1.40 -1.82 1.92
N CYS A 67 -0.66 -1.14 1.04
CA CYS A 67 -0.99 0.22 0.60
C CYS A 67 -1.93 0.26 -0.61
N ILE A 68 -2.30 -0.90 -1.16
CA ILE A 68 -3.25 -1.05 -2.28
C ILE A 68 -2.83 -0.21 -3.48
N GLY A 69 -1.52 -0.16 -3.74
CA GLY A 69 -0.96 0.58 -4.87
C GLY A 69 -0.88 2.12 -4.71
N ALA A 70 -1.26 2.65 -3.55
CA ALA A 70 -1.23 4.09 -3.32
C ALA A 70 0.19 4.67 -3.40
N GLY A 71 1.18 3.91 -2.93
CA GLY A 71 2.58 4.35 -2.89
C GLY A 71 3.14 4.70 -4.26
N GLN A 72 2.95 3.84 -5.27
CA GLN A 72 3.41 4.13 -6.62
C GLN A 72 2.61 5.24 -7.30
N LYS A 73 1.31 5.40 -6.95
CA LYS A 73 0.49 6.47 -7.51
C LYS A 73 1.00 7.83 -7.07
N VAL A 74 1.31 7.99 -5.78
CA VAL A 74 1.89 9.22 -5.25
C VAL A 74 3.25 9.48 -5.87
N ALA A 75 4.13 8.48 -5.89
CA ALA A 75 5.50 8.65 -6.38
C ALA A 75 5.56 9.01 -7.87
N GLN A 76 4.89 8.23 -8.72
CA GLN A 76 5.04 8.35 -10.17
C GLN A 76 4.10 9.37 -10.79
N ILE A 77 2.87 9.48 -10.29
CA ILE A 77 1.84 10.32 -10.92
C ILE A 77 1.74 11.67 -10.21
N THR A 78 1.54 11.68 -8.90
CA THR A 78 1.30 12.93 -8.15
C THR A 78 2.56 13.80 -8.05
N TYR A 79 3.71 13.19 -7.81
CA TYR A 79 4.99 13.92 -7.66
C TYR A 79 5.92 13.80 -8.87
N SER A 80 5.48 13.10 -9.93
CA SER A 80 6.21 12.97 -11.19
C SER A 80 7.64 12.45 -11.04
N GLY A 81 7.86 11.48 -10.14
CA GLY A 81 9.17 10.87 -9.93
C GLY A 81 10.09 11.62 -8.96
N ARG A 82 9.68 12.77 -8.40
CA ARG A 82 10.48 13.51 -7.41
C ARG A 82 10.27 12.99 -6.01
N ASP A 83 11.33 12.50 -5.36
CA ASP A 83 11.25 11.88 -4.05
C ASP A 83 11.42 12.85 -2.86
N TRP A 84 11.04 12.38 -1.68
CA TRP A 84 11.03 13.18 -0.45
C TRP A 84 12.42 13.38 0.18
N LYS A 85 13.45 12.61 -0.20
CA LYS A 85 14.82 12.79 0.30
C LYS A 85 15.51 13.93 -0.42
N GLU A 86 15.36 13.99 -1.73
CA GLU A 86 15.92 15.07 -2.56
C GLU A 86 15.11 16.36 -2.49
N ASN A 87 13.83 16.28 -2.09
CA ASN A 87 12.90 17.42 -1.99
C ASN A 87 12.29 17.52 -0.58
N PRO A 88 13.11 17.72 0.48
CA PRO A 88 12.67 17.65 1.88
C PRO A 88 11.59 18.68 2.24
N GLU A 89 11.55 19.82 1.56
CA GLU A 89 10.52 20.86 1.72
C GLU A 89 9.10 20.36 1.39
N SER A 90 8.99 19.35 0.53
CA SER A 90 7.71 18.74 0.14
C SER A 90 7.39 17.44 0.88
N SER A 91 8.34 16.90 1.66
CA SER A 91 8.26 15.57 2.28
C SER A 91 7.01 15.38 3.15
N LYS A 92 6.70 16.34 4.02
CA LYS A 92 5.52 16.28 4.89
C LYS A 92 4.24 16.23 4.05
N GLN A 93 4.12 17.09 3.05
CA GLN A 93 2.97 17.10 2.17
C GLN A 93 2.82 15.76 1.43
N MET A 94 3.92 15.20 0.93
CA MET A 94 3.91 13.90 0.25
C MET A 94 3.41 12.78 1.15
N PHE A 95 3.80 12.78 2.43
CA PHE A 95 3.33 11.81 3.42
C PHE A 95 1.82 11.98 3.71
N ASP A 96 1.36 13.22 3.85
CA ASP A 96 -0.06 13.52 4.04
C ASP A 96 -0.90 13.08 2.81
N VAL A 97 -0.39 13.33 1.60
CA VAL A 97 -1.00 12.87 0.32
C VAL A 97 -1.05 11.35 0.24
N PHE A 98 0.01 10.65 0.68
CA PHE A 98 0.04 9.19 0.72
C PHE A 98 -1.07 8.59 1.58
N ILE A 99 -1.34 9.17 2.75
CA ILE A 99 -2.40 8.70 3.65
C ILE A 99 -3.78 8.83 2.98
N ILE A 100 -4.03 9.97 2.32
CA ILE A 100 -5.28 10.20 1.57
C ILE A 100 -5.38 9.23 0.39
N MET A 101 -4.29 9.06 -0.38
CA MET A 101 -4.28 8.16 -1.53
C MET A 101 -4.56 6.71 -1.14
N LYS A 102 -4.05 6.24 0.01
CA LYS A 102 -4.38 4.91 0.55
C LYS A 102 -5.88 4.75 0.78
N GLN A 103 -6.54 5.76 1.36
CA GLN A 103 -7.98 5.73 1.60
C GLN A 103 -8.76 5.66 0.28
N LEU A 104 -8.36 6.44 -0.72
CA LEU A 104 -8.99 6.41 -2.05
C LEU A 104 -8.82 5.05 -2.73
N HIS A 105 -7.61 4.48 -2.69
CA HIS A 105 -7.32 3.17 -3.25
C HIS A 105 -8.08 2.05 -2.53
N GLU A 106 -8.24 2.15 -1.22
CA GLU A 106 -9.06 1.23 -0.42
C GLU A 106 -10.55 1.31 -0.81
N MET A 107 -11.10 2.51 -1.00
CA MET A 107 -12.48 2.67 -1.49
C MET A 107 -12.66 2.08 -2.88
N LEU A 108 -11.71 2.30 -3.79
CA LEU A 108 -11.72 1.69 -5.13
C LEU A 108 -11.67 0.16 -5.06
N TRP A 109 -10.86 -0.39 -4.15
CA TRP A 109 -10.78 -1.82 -3.92
C TRP A 109 -12.13 -2.38 -3.44
N TYR A 110 -12.77 -1.76 -2.44
CA TYR A 110 -14.09 -2.19 -1.97
C TYR A 110 -15.17 -2.13 -3.06
N LEU A 111 -15.22 -1.04 -3.83
CA LEU A 111 -16.18 -0.91 -4.94
C LEU A 111 -15.98 -2.02 -5.99
N ASN A 112 -14.73 -2.29 -6.31
CA ASN A 112 -14.39 -3.33 -7.26
C ASN A 112 -14.74 -4.74 -6.72
N GLU A 113 -14.48 -5.02 -5.44
CA GLU A 113 -14.90 -6.28 -4.82
C GLU A 113 -16.41 -6.45 -4.79
N ALA A 114 -17.17 -5.38 -4.54
CA ALA A 114 -18.63 -5.40 -4.59
C ALA A 114 -19.14 -5.80 -5.99
N VAL A 115 -18.56 -5.24 -7.06
CA VAL A 115 -18.88 -5.61 -8.45
C VAL A 115 -18.52 -7.08 -8.72
N ARG A 116 -17.34 -7.54 -8.28
CA ARG A 116 -16.89 -8.94 -8.45
C ARG A 116 -17.85 -9.93 -7.79
N LEU A 117 -18.27 -9.65 -6.55
CA LEU A 117 -19.20 -10.49 -5.81
C LEU A 117 -20.59 -10.50 -6.45
N GLN A 118 -21.09 -9.35 -6.90
CA GLN A 118 -22.37 -9.26 -7.61
C GLN A 118 -22.36 -10.11 -8.89
N TYR A 119 -21.31 -10.00 -9.70
CA TYR A 119 -21.18 -10.77 -10.95
C TYR A 119 -21.17 -12.28 -10.69
N ASN A 120 -20.39 -12.73 -9.69
CA ASN A 120 -20.36 -14.14 -9.30
C ASN A 120 -21.71 -14.64 -8.78
N SER A 121 -22.44 -13.80 -8.05
CA SER A 121 -23.79 -14.15 -7.59
C SER A 121 -24.78 -14.35 -8.75
N ASN A 122 -24.60 -13.59 -9.84
CA ASN A 122 -25.47 -13.67 -11.02
C ASN A 122 -25.14 -14.92 -11.85
N ILE A 123 -23.86 -15.27 -12.03
CA ILE A 123 -23.44 -16.54 -12.68
C ILE A 123 -24.05 -17.76 -11.97
N ASN A 124 -24.09 -17.74 -10.63
CA ASN A 124 -24.69 -18.84 -9.86
C ASN A 124 -26.22 -18.89 -9.97
N LYS A 125 -26.89 -17.76 -10.22
CA LYS A 125 -28.34 -17.73 -10.47
C LYS A 125 -28.68 -18.27 -11.87
N ASP A 126 -27.90 -17.94 -12.89
CA ASP A 126 -28.14 -18.43 -14.26
C ASP A 126 -28.02 -19.96 -14.34
N LYS A 127 -27.10 -20.57 -13.57
CA LYS A 127 -26.98 -22.04 -13.45
C LYS A 127 -28.13 -22.72 -12.70
N LEU A 128 -28.96 -21.97 -11.96
CA LEU A 128 -30.17 -22.48 -11.31
C LEU A 128 -31.39 -22.44 -12.23
N ILE A 129 -31.39 -21.56 -13.25
CA ILE A 129 -32.50 -21.41 -14.18
C ILE A 129 -32.46 -22.48 -15.29
N GLU A 130 -31.28 -23.01 -15.66
CA GLU A 130 -31.14 -24.13 -16.62
C GLU A 130 -31.50 -25.52 -16.04
N LYS A 131 -31.95 -25.61 -14.78
CA LYS A 131 -32.30 -26.88 -14.11
C LYS A 131 -33.78 -27.03 -13.76
N ILE A 132 -34.65 -26.18 -14.30
CA ILE A 132 -36.13 -26.32 -14.26
C ILE A 132 -36.61 -26.51 -15.69
#